data_AF-A0AAT9ZCU5-F1
#
_entry.id   AF-A0AAT9ZCU5-F1
#
_cell.length_a   1.000
_cell.length_b   1.000
_cell.length_c   1.000
_cell.angle_alpha   90.00
_cell.angle_beta   90.00
_cell.angle_gamma   90.00
#
_symmetry.space_group_name_H-M   'P 1'
#
loop_
_entity.id
_entity.type
_entity.pdbx_description
1 polymer ?
#
loop_
_entity_poly.entity_id
_entity_poly.type
_entity_poly.pdbx_seq_one_letter_code
_entity_poly.pdbx_strand_id
1 'polypeptide(L)' 'NKLSEAEFQVLKAFVVGTMERLHISQKRIRVALVEYHDGSHSYLGLHDRKRPSELRRVASQVRYAGSNVASTSE' A
#
# COMPACT_ATOMS: atom_id res chain seq x y z
N ASN A 1 -8.10 -14.82 8.57
CA ASN A 1 -7.78 -13.89 9.67
C ASN A 1 -7.93 -12.47 9.19
N LYS A 2 -8.83 -11.70 9.81
CA LYS A 2 -9.05 -10.28 9.54
C LYS A 2 -8.14 -9.47 10.45
N LEU A 3 -7.38 -8.52 9.91
CA LEU A 3 -6.63 -7.55 10.72
C LEU A 3 -7.61 -6.61 11.40
N SER A 4 -7.38 -6.26 12.67
CA SER A 4 -8.01 -5.09 13.28
C SER A 4 -7.52 -3.80 12.60
N GLU A 5 -8.24 -2.69 12.80
CA GLU A 5 -7.82 -1.40 12.28
C GLU A 5 -6.44 -0.99 12.83
N ALA A 6 -6.17 -1.28 14.11
CA ALA A 6 -4.87 -1.01 14.74
C ALA A 6 -3.74 -1.82 14.08
N GLU A 7 -3.95 -3.11 13.85
CA GLU A 7 -2.97 -3.95 13.13
C GLU A 7 -2.79 -3.49 11.68
N PHE A 8 -3.84 -2.99 11.03
CA PHE A 8 -3.73 -2.38 9.70
C PHE A 8 -2.90 -1.09 9.71
N GLN A 9 -2.98 -0.26 10.75
CA GLN A 9 -2.08 0.89 10.88
C GLN A 9 -0.61 0.44 11.01
N VAL A 10 -0.33 -0.63 11.75
CA VAL A 10 1.01 -1.23 11.84
C VAL A 10 1.48 -1.72 10.46
N LEU A 11 0.60 -2.38 9.70
CA LEU A 11 0.91 -2.81 8.33
C LEU A 11 1.24 -1.63 7.42
N LYS A 12 0.47 -0.54 7.46
CA LYS A 12 0.78 0.68 6.69
C LYS A 12 2.11 1.29 7.10
N ALA A 13 2.41 1.34 8.39
CA ALA A 13 3.69 1.83 8.90
C ALA A 13 4.86 0.97 8.39
N PHE A 14 4.69 -0.36 8.36
CA PHE A 14 5.67 -1.28 7.77
C PHE A 14 5.90 -1.01 6.28
N VAL A 15 4.83 -0.83 5.49
CA VAL A 15 4.93 -0.52 4.06
C VAL A 15 5.67 0.82 3.85
N VAL A 16 5.28 1.88 4.57
CA VAL A 16 5.94 3.19 4.49
C VAL A 16 7.42 3.09 4.87
N GLY A 17 7.75 2.44 5.98
CA GLY A 17 9.12 2.25 6.42
C GLY A 17 9.94 1.42 5.42
N THR A 18 9.32 0.48 4.72
CA THR A 18 9.95 -0.25 3.61
C THR A 18 10.25 0.69 2.44
N MET A 19 9.28 1.52 2.03
CA MET A 19 9.46 2.51 0.97
C MET A 19 10.56 3.54 1.27
N GLU A 20 10.78 3.88 2.54
CA GLU A 20 11.87 4.79 2.96
C GLU A 20 13.27 4.22 2.69
N ARG A 21 13.41 2.89 2.67
CA ARG A 21 14.68 2.19 2.41
C ARG A 21 14.93 1.90 0.93
N LEU A 22 14.01 2.29 0.05
CA LEU A 22 14.10 2.04 -1.39
C LEU A 22 14.51 3.31 -2.15
N HIS A 23 15.39 3.16 -3.13
CA HIS A 23 15.67 4.22 -4.11
C HIS A 23 14.54 4.27 -5.15
N ILE A 24 13.40 4.85 -4.76
CA ILE A 24 12.20 4.88 -5.59
C ILE A 24 12.35 5.88 -6.74
N SER A 25 12.31 5.38 -7.98
CA SER A 25 12.19 6.18 -9.20
C SER A 25 11.81 5.30 -10.39
N GLN A 26 11.32 5.92 -11.48
CA GLN A 26 11.04 5.20 -12.73
C GLN A 26 12.28 4.56 -13.39
N LYS A 27 13.50 4.98 -13.02
CA LYS A 27 14.77 4.42 -13.53
C LYS A 27 15.46 3.45 -12.55
N ARG A 28 14.86 3.22 -11.38
CA ARG A 28 15.39 2.36 -10.30
C ARG A 28 14.26 1.47 -9.81
N ILE A 29 13.88 1.58 -8.54
CA ILE A 29 12.83 0.77 -7.92
C ILE A 29 11.48 1.45 -8.17
N ARG A 30 10.57 0.75 -8.82
CA ARG A 30 9.17 1.18 -8.99
C ARG A 30 8.33 0.49 -7.92
N VAL A 31 7.29 1.17 -7.45
CA VAL A 31 6.40 0.66 -6.40
C VAL A 31 4.96 0.78 -6.88
N ALA A 32 4.15 -0.22 -6.55
CA ALA A 32 2.71 -0.20 -6.68
C ALA A 32 2.13 -0.54 -5.32
N LEU A 33 0.93 -0.03 -5.04
CA LEU A 33 0.22 -0.29 -3.80
C LEU A 33 -1.23 -0.60 -4.12
N VAL A 34 -1.64 -1.81 -3.78
CA VAL A 34 -2.99 -2.32 -3.96
C VAL A 34 -3.49 -2.79 -2.60
N GLU A 35 -4.69 -2.36 -2.25
CA GLU A 35 -5.45 -2.93 -1.14
C GLU A 35 -6.44 -3.93 -1.73
N TYR A 36 -6.62 -5.07 -1.05
CA TYR A 36 -7.40 -6.19 -1.56
C TYR A 36 -8.35 -6.75 -0.50
N HIS A 37 -9.64 -6.79 -0.87
CA HIS A 37 -10.74 -7.38 -0.11
C HIS A 37 -11.68 -8.15 -1.08
N ASP A 38 -12.99 -7.90 -1.09
CA ASP A 38 -13.94 -8.28 -2.16
C ASP A 38 -13.62 -7.69 -3.57
N GLY A 39 -12.50 -6.99 -3.70
CA GLY A 39 -11.99 -6.41 -4.94
C GLY A 39 -10.62 -5.78 -4.70
N SER A 40 -9.99 -5.28 -5.76
CA SER A 40 -8.71 -4.56 -5.67
C SER A 40 -8.90 -3.05 -5.80
N HIS A 41 -8.36 -2.27 -4.87
CA HIS A 41 -8.21 -0.84 -5.02
C HIS A 41 -6.73 -0.46 -5.21
N SER A 42 -6.37 -0.04 -6.41
CA SER A 42 -5.02 0.42 -6.73
C SER A 42 -4.83 1.89 -6.34
N TYR A 43 -4.01 2.13 -5.31
CA TYR A 43 -3.65 3.48 -4.87
C TYR A 43 -2.45 4.05 -5.64
N LEU A 44 -1.52 3.20 -6.07
CA LEU A 44 -0.31 3.57 -6.79
C LEU A 44 -0.01 2.55 -7.89
N GLY A 45 0.26 3.05 -9.10
CA GLY A 45 0.75 2.25 -10.22
C GLY A 45 2.26 2.32 -10.39
N LEU A 46 2.88 1.28 -10.96
CA LEU A 46 4.33 1.25 -11.21
C LEU A 46 4.81 2.39 -12.11
N HIS A 47 3.94 2.99 -12.92
CA HIS A 47 4.26 4.06 -13.86
C HIS A 47 3.97 5.47 -13.31
N ASP A 48 3.52 5.58 -12.05
CA ASP A 48 3.23 6.87 -11.44
C ASP A 48 4.50 7.71 -11.28
N ARG A 49 4.46 8.94 -11.81
CA ARG A 49 5.57 9.91 -11.77
C ARG A 49 5.37 10.91 -10.62
N LYS A 50 5.39 10.40 -9.39
CA LYS A 50 5.23 11.20 -8.16
C LYS A 50 6.53 11.26 -7.37
N ARG A 51 6.67 12.27 -6.49
CA ARG A 51 7.83 12.34 -5.58
C ARG A 51 7.78 11.16 -4.59
N PRO A 52 8.93 10.59 -4.16
CA PRO A 52 8.92 9.50 -3.18
C PRO A 52 8.17 9.83 -1.88
N SER A 53 8.22 11.10 -1.44
CA SER A 53 7.44 11.57 -0.28
C SER A 53 5.93 11.54 -0.51
N GLU A 54 5.47 11.84 -1.72
CA GLU A 54 4.05 11.77 -2.09
C GLU A 54 3.58 10.32 -2.16
N LEU A 55 4.39 9.42 -2.73
CA LEU A 55 4.08 7.98 -2.75
C LEU A 55 3.92 7.43 -1.32
N ARG A 56 4.84 7.79 -0.40
CA ARG A 56 4.73 7.40 1.02
C ARG A 56 3.51 8.00 1.71
N ARG A 57 3.15 9.25 1.39
CA ARG A 57 1.93 9.88 1.90
C ARG A 57 0.67 9.16 1.44
N VAL A 58 0.61 8.73 0.17
CA VAL A 58 -0.51 7.91 -0.33
C VAL A 58 -0.58 6.59 0.45
N ALA A 59 0.56 5.93 0.65
CA ALA A 59 0.62 4.66 1.39
C ALA A 59 0.17 4.79 2.86
N SER A 60 0.49 5.90 3.55
CA SER A 60 0.02 6.12 4.93
C SER A 60 -1.48 6.43 5.02
N GLN A 61 -2.08 6.92 3.94
CA GLN A 61 -3.48 7.33 3.86
C GLN A 61 -4.44 6.26 3.33
N VAL A 62 -3.94 5.05 3.02
CA VAL A 62 -4.80 3.91 2.67
C VAL A 62 -5.84 3.68 3.78
N ARG A 63 -7.09 3.51 3.36
CA ARG A 63 -8.24 3.33 4.26
C ARG A 63 -8.32 1.86 4.67
N TYR A 64 -8.66 1.63 5.93
CA TYR A 64 -8.98 0.30 6.41
C TYR A 64 -10.37 -0.09 5.90
N ALA A 65 -10.45 -1.08 5.02
CA ALA A 65 -11.72 -1.54 4.45
C ALA A 65 -12.53 -2.40 5.43
N GLY A 66 -11.84 -3.12 6.34
CA GLY A 66 -12.48 -3.94 7.37
C GLY A 66 -13.47 -4.97 6.82
N SER A 67 -13.25 -5.50 5.62
CA SER A 67 -14.08 -6.58 5.07
C SER A 67 -13.95 -7.86 5.92
N ASN A 68 -15.02 -8.66 5.99
CA ASN A 68 -14.99 -9.96 6.67
C ASN A 68 -14.43 -11.09 5.79
N VAL A 69 -14.18 -10.79 4.51
CA VAL A 69 -13.67 -11.73 3.53
C VAL A 69 -12.29 -11.22 3.11
N ALA A 70 -11.26 -11.96 3.50
CA ALA A 70 -10.00 -11.91 2.79
C ALA A 70 -10.20 -12.78 1.55
N SER A 71 -10.46 -12.16 0.40
CA SER A 71 -10.40 -12.91 -0.85
C SER A 71 -8.98 -13.47 -0.95
N THR A 72 -8.88 -14.79 -0.99
CA THR A 72 -7.65 -15.52 -1.31
C THR A 72 -7.81 -16.18 -2.68
N SER A 73 -8.75 -15.67 -3.48
CA SER A 73 -9.07 -16.15 -4.80
C SER A 73 -8.18 -15.45 -5.83
N GLU A 74 -6.97 -15.96 -5.98
CA GLU A 74 -6.29 -15.93 -7.29
C GLU A 74 -6.83 -17.04 -8.20
#